data_AF-E0U7U8-F1
#
_entry.id   AF-E0U7U8-F1
#
_cell.length_a   1.000
_cell.length_b   1.000
_cell.length_c   1.000
_cell.angle_alpha   90.00
_cell.angle_beta   90.00
_cell.angle_gamma   90.00
#
_symmetry.space_group_name_H-M   'P 1'
#
loop_
_entity.id
_entity.type
_entity.pdbx_description
1 polymer ?
#
loop_
_entity_poly.entity_id
_entity_poly.type
_entity_poly.pdbx_seq_one_letter_code
_entity_poly.pdbx_strand_id
1 'polypeptide(L)' 'MLDELLEKWGFETYNDFADFLGVHRQTFWRYRVGEREFRLNWQQVLKLNKLLKQIGKDIEDLPLDWYLDPNQREHL' A
#
# COMPACT_ATOMS: atom_id res chain seq x y z
N MET A 1 10.03 7.39 -0.78
CA MET A 1 8.58 7.34 -1.05
C MET A 1 7.79 6.68 0.07
N LEU A 2 7.80 5.35 0.24
CA LEU A 2 7.03 4.69 1.33
C LEU A 2 7.42 5.24 2.71
N ASP A 3 8.71 5.41 2.98
CA ASP A 3 9.22 5.97 4.23
C ASP A 3 8.66 7.37 4.55
N GLU A 4 8.58 8.24 3.53
CA GLU A 4 8.00 9.57 3.66
C GLU A 4 6.49 9.53 3.91
N LEU A 5 5.79 8.54 3.32
CA LEU A 5 4.37 8.34 3.56
C LEU A 5 4.11 7.87 5.00
N LEU A 6 4.93 6.96 5.51
CA LEU A 6 4.83 6.47 6.90
C LEU A 6 5.02 7.60 7.89
N GLU A 7 6.01 8.46 7.68
CA GLU A 7 6.23 9.65 8.51
C GLU A 7 5.01 10.58 8.50
N LYS A 8 4.46 10.88 7.32
CA LYS A 8 3.25 11.73 7.19
C LYS A 8 2.00 11.14 7.83
N TRP A 9 1.91 9.81 7.89
CA TRP A 9 0.79 9.10 8.52
C TRP A 9 1.02 8.81 10.01
N GLY A 10 2.20 9.12 10.54
CA GLY A 10 2.55 8.86 11.94
C GLY A 10 2.75 7.37 12.26
N PHE A 11 3.07 6.54 11.27
CA PHE A 11 3.46 5.15 11.52
C PHE A 11 4.93 5.09 11.93
N GLU A 12 5.20 4.59 13.14
CA GLU A 12 6.56 4.44 13.66
C GLU A 12 7.30 3.27 13.02
N THR A 13 6.57 2.23 12.59
CA THR A 13 7.15 1.05 11.96
C THR A 13 6.39 0.60 10.72
N TYR A 14 7.08 -0.12 9.83
CA TYR A 14 6.46 -0.84 8.72
C TYR A 14 5.44 -1.88 9.17
N ASN A 15 5.62 -2.43 10.39
CA ASN A 15 4.68 -3.42 10.92
C ASN A 15 3.35 -2.76 11.25
N ASP A 16 3.35 -1.55 11.81
CA ASP A 16 2.12 -0.82 12.12
C ASP A 16 1.32 -0.52 10.86
N PHE A 17 2.02 -0.15 9.78
CA PHE A 17 1.39 0.05 8.48
C PHE A 17 0.87 -1.25 7.86
N ALA A 18 1.63 -2.35 7.96
CA ALA A 18 1.21 -3.66 7.47
C ALA A 18 -0.04 -4.15 8.24
N ASP A 19 -0.05 -4.00 9.56
CA ASP A 19 -1.19 -4.33 10.42
C ASP A 19 -2.39 -3.42 10.11
N PHE A 20 -2.17 -2.13 9.89
CA PHE A 20 -3.22 -1.22 9.42
C PHE A 20 -3.81 -1.67 8.09
N LEU A 21 -3.00 -1.98 7.08
CA LEU A 21 -3.50 -2.46 5.79
C LEU A 21 -4.04 -3.90 5.84
N GLY A 22 -3.83 -4.63 6.93
CA GLY A 22 -4.17 -6.05 7.02
C GLY A 22 -3.34 -6.91 6.07
N VAL A 23 -2.10 -6.52 5.81
CA VAL A 23 -1.14 -7.26 5.00
C VAL A 23 -0.20 -8.04 5.91
N HIS A 24 0.05 -9.30 5.58
CA HIS A 24 0.98 -10.11 6.35
C HIS A 24 2.39 -9.50 6.32
N ARG A 25 3.02 -9.34 7.49
CA ARG A 25 4.35 -8.71 7.65
C ARG A 25 5.42 -9.31 6.74
N GLN A 26 5.40 -10.63 6.54
CA GLN A 26 6.33 -11.30 5.63
C GLN A 26 6.12 -10.90 4.15
N THR A 27 4.87 -10.72 3.72
CA THR A 27 4.56 -10.24 2.37
C THR A 27 5.06 -8.81 2.20
N PHE A 28 4.84 -7.97 3.21
CA PHE A 28 5.34 -6.59 3.22
C PHE A 28 6.86 -6.51 3.19
N TRP A 29 7.54 -7.37 3.96
CA TRP A 29 9.00 -7.42 3.98
C TRP A 29 9.57 -7.84 2.61
N ARG A 30 9.00 -8.88 1.98
CA ARG A 30 9.40 -9.31 0.62
C ARG A 30 9.22 -8.21 -0.42
N TYR A 31 8.17 -7.40 -0.27
CA TYR A 31 8.01 -6.20 -1.09
C TYR A 31 9.14 -5.19 -0.87
N ARG A 32 9.45 -4.87 0.40
CA ARG A 32 10.52 -3.93 0.76
C ARG A 32 11.89 -4.30 0.19
N VAL A 33 12.22 -5.59 0.13
CA VAL A 33 13.49 -6.07 -0.42
C VAL A 33 13.45 -6.29 -1.95
N GLY A 34 12.32 -5.97 -2.61
CA GLY A 34 12.15 -6.13 -4.06
C GLY A 34 11.96 -7.58 -4.52
N GLU A 35 11.71 -8.51 -3.61
CA GLU A 35 11.46 -9.93 -3.94
C GLU A 35 10.04 -10.18 -4.47
N ARG A 36 9.10 -9.25 -4.25
CA ARG A 36 7.71 -9.39 -4.67
C ARG A 36 7.03 -8.04 -4.88
N GLU A 37 6.06 -7.99 -5.79
CA GLU A 37 5.15 -6.85 -5.95
C GLU A 37 4.20 -6.69 -4.74
N PHE A 38 3.79 -5.45 -4.45
CA PHE A 38 2.90 -5.14 -3.35
C PHE A 38 1.42 -5.28 -3.72
N ARG A 39 0.98 -6.53 -3.93
CA ARG A 39 -0.39 -6.80 -4.39
C ARG A 39 -1.41 -6.60 -3.27
N LEU A 40 -2.13 -5.49 -3.34
CA LEU A 40 -3.27 -5.20 -2.47
C LEU A 40 -4.58 -5.69 -3.12
N ASN A 41 -5.48 -6.24 -2.31
CA ASN A 41 -6.85 -6.48 -2.76
C ASN A 41 -7.68 -5.18 -2.75
N TRP A 42 -8.87 -5.22 -3.35
CA TRP A 42 -9.73 -4.02 -3.46
C TRP A 42 -10.05 -3.34 -2.12
N GLN A 43 -10.32 -4.11 -1.05
CA GLN A 43 -10.59 -3.52 0.27
C GLN A 43 -9.35 -2.80 0.83
N GLN A 44 -8.16 -3.36 0.60
CA GLN A 44 -6.89 -2.76 1.00
C GLN A 44 -6.57 -1.52 0.18
N VAL A 45 -6.84 -1.53 -1.13
CA VAL A 45 -6.72 -0.36 -2.02
C VAL A 45 -7.65 0.76 -1.56
N LEU A 46 -8.91 0.46 -1.24
CA LEU A 46 -9.84 1.47 -0.70
C LEU A 46 -9.37 2.03 0.64
N LYS A 47 -8.83 1.17 1.52
CA LYS A 47 -8.28 1.60 2.82
C LYS A 47 -7.07 2.50 2.65
N LEU A 48 -6.15 2.11 1.76
CA LEU A 48 -4.99 2.90 1.38
C LEU A 48 -5.38 4.24 0.76
N ASN A 49 -6.37 4.26 -0.14
CA ASN A 49 -6.83 5.50 -0.78
C ASN A 49 -7.40 6.49 0.25
N LYS A 50 -8.16 6.00 1.24
CA LYS A 50 -8.62 6.87 2.35
C LYS A 50 -7.47 7.48 3.14
N LEU A 51 -6.40 6.71 3.36
CA LEU A 51 -5.21 7.16 4.07
C LEU A 51 -4.39 8.17 3.24
N LEU A 52 -4.23 7.95 1.93
CA LEU A 52 -3.60 8.90 1.00
C LEU A 52 -4.33 10.23 0.96
N LYS A 53 -5.67 10.21 0.96
CA LYS A 53 -6.48 11.43 0.95
C LYS A 53 -6.26 12.32 2.17
N GLN A 54 -5.87 11.76 3.32
CA GLN A 54 -5.53 12.56 4.51
C GLN A 54 -4.32 13.46 4.29
N ILE A 55 -3.43 13.10 3.36
CA ILE A 55 -2.23 13.86 3.01
C ILE A 55 -2.32 14.51 1.63
N GLY A 56 -3.54 14.60 1.07
CA GLY A 56 -3.80 15.19 -0.25
C GLY A 56 -3.25 14.41 -1.43
N LYS A 57 -3.18 13.08 -1.30
CA LYS A 57 -2.76 12.15 -2.37
C LYS A 57 -3.89 11.20 -2.76
N ASP A 58 -3.80 10.64 -3.94
CA ASP A 58 -4.65 9.56 -4.44
C ASP A 58 -3.83 8.32 -4.81
N ILE A 59 -4.50 7.20 -5.05
CA ILE A 59 -3.84 5.94 -5.41
C ILE A 59 -2.98 6.05 -6.68
N GLU A 60 -3.35 6.97 -7.58
CA GLU A 60 -2.63 7.25 -8.84
C GLU A 60 -1.27 7.94 -8.61
N ASP A 61 -1.04 8.51 -7.42
CA ASP A 61 0.26 9.05 -7.01
C ASP A 61 1.25 7.95 -6.57
N LEU A 62 0.79 6.70 -6.42
CA LEU A 62 1.60 5.58 -5.95
C LEU A 62 2.16 4.74 -7.10
N PRO A 63 3.20 3.92 -6.82
CA PRO A 63 3.72 2.98 -7.79
C PRO A 63 2.64 2.00 -8.24
N LEU A 64 2.62 1.67 -9.54
CA LEU A 64 1.64 0.78 -10.15
C LEU A 64 1.58 -0.59 -9.44
N ASP A 65 2.70 -1.08 -8.93
CA ASP A 65 2.79 -2.37 -8.24
C ASP A 65 2.00 -2.46 -6.92
N TRP A 66 1.44 -1.34 -6.43
CA TRP A 66 0.63 -1.30 -5.21
C TRP A 66 -0.86 -1.60 -5.44
N TYR A 67 -1.38 -1.32 -6.62
CA TYR A 67 -2.83 -1.37 -6.89
C TYR A 67 -3.20 -2.01 -8.23
N LEU A 68 -2.24 -2.29 -9.11
CA LEU A 68 -2.47 -3.16 -10.25
C LEU A 68 -2.37 -4.62 -9.81
N ASP A 69 -3.48 -5.16 -9.35
CA ASP A 69 -3.64 -6.61 -9.42
C ASP A 69 -3.92 -7.00 -10.88
N PRO A 70 -3.07 -7.82 -11.52
CA PRO A 70 -3.27 -8.22 -12.91
C PRO A 70 -4.56 -9.02 -13.14
N ASN A 71 -5.19 -9.56 -12.09
CA ASN A 71 -6.50 -10.23 -12.16
C ASN A 71 -7.69 -9.29 -11.85
N GLN A 72 -7.46 -8.02 -11.50
CA GLN A 72 -8.52 -7.02 -11.27
C GLN A 72 -8.75 -6.09 -12.46
N ARG A 73 -8.01 -6.25 -13.56
CA ARG A 73 -8.16 -5.44 -14.80
C ARG A 73 -9.48 -5.64 -15.56
N GLU A 74 -10.39 -6.49 -15.11
CA GLU A 74 -11.68 -6.74 -15.78
C GLU A 74 -12.79 -5.72 -15.45
N HIS A 75 -12.52 -4.67 -14.65
CA HIS A 75 -13.56 -3.71 -14.22
C HIS A 75 -13.15 -2.22 -14.35
N LEU A 76 -12.46 -1.85 -15.44
CA LEU A 76 -12.34 -0.46 -15.86
C LEU A 76 -12.89 -0.26 -17.27
#